data_AF-A0A524H3J7-F1
#
_entry.id   AF-A0A524H3J7-F1
#
_cell.length_a   1.000
_cell.length_b   1.000
_cell.length_c   1.000
_cell.angle_alpha   90.00
_cell.angle_beta   90.00
_cell.angle_gamma   90.00
#
_symmetry.space_group_name_H-M   'P 1'
#
loop_
_entity.id
_entity.type
_entity.pdbx_description
1 polymer ?
#
loop_
_entity_poly.entity_id
_entity_poly.type
_entity_poly.pdbx_seq_one_letter_code
_entity_poly.pdbx_strand_id
1 'polypeptide(L)'
;MTTILYDMVIDELNKHRIILASRSPRRQELLRELGLNFDVVVRDWSENYPGYLKGKEIALYVAIEKAATFKSEIKPNEIVITADTVVWSNNRLLGKPYDRKDARRILCKISGNTHEVITGICLLSSV
;
A
#
# COMPACT_ATOMS: atom_id res chain seq x y z
N MET A 1 -12.32 26.97 -2.23
CA MET A 1 -13.15 26.16 -3.14
C MET A 1 -12.66 24.72 -3.23
N THR A 2 -11.35 24.48 -3.36
CA THR A 2 -10.74 23.14 -3.32
C THR A 2 -10.85 22.42 -1.96
N THR A 3 -10.70 23.13 -0.84
CA THR A 3 -10.83 22.54 0.51
C THR A 3 -12.26 22.03 0.78
N ILE A 4 -13.28 22.80 0.40
CA ILE A 4 -14.70 22.41 0.59
C ILE A 4 -15.02 21.12 -0.16
N LEU A 5 -14.54 20.97 -1.40
CA LEU A 5 -14.74 19.74 -2.17
C LEU A 5 -14.01 18.55 -1.54
N TYR A 6 -12.81 18.79 -1.01
CA TYR A 6 -12.02 17.77 -0.33
C TYR A 6 -12.73 17.28 0.95
N ASP A 7 -13.20 18.20 1.79
CA ASP A 7 -13.92 17.88 3.02
C ASP A 7 -15.20 17.09 2.72
N MET A 8 -15.96 17.49 1.69
CA MET A 8 -17.14 16.75 1.23
C MET A 8 -16.83 15.31 0.82
N VAL A 9 -15.70 15.06 0.14
CA VAL A 9 -15.31 13.70 -0.26
C VAL A 9 -14.93 12.86 0.94
N ILE A 10 -14.19 13.42 1.90
CA ILE A 10 -13.82 12.71 3.14
C ILE A 10 -15.06 12.37 3.96
N ASP A 11 -16.03 13.29 4.06
CA ASP A 11 -17.30 13.05 4.75
C ASP A 11 -18.11 11.93 4.10
N GLU A 12 -18.18 11.88 2.76
CA GLU A 12 -18.85 10.77 2.04
C GLU A 12 -18.14 9.43 2.25
N LEU A 13 -16.81 9.42 2.22
CA LEU A 13 -16.04 8.20 2.49
C LEU A 13 -16.24 7.70 3.93
N ASN A 14 -16.33 8.61 4.90
CA ASN A 14 -16.57 8.30 6.31
C ASN A 14 -17.97 7.74 6.61
N LYS A 15 -18.91 7.78 5.65
CA LYS A 15 -20.19 7.05 5.75
C LYS A 15 -20.03 5.54 5.54
N HIS A 16 -18.92 5.12 4.95
CA HIS A 16 -18.55 3.72 4.78
C HIS A 16 -17.70 3.26 5.95
N ARG A 17 -17.72 1.95 6.24
CA ARG A 17 -16.74 1.35 7.14
C ARG A 17 -15.45 1.13 6.37
N ILE A 18 -14.45 1.97 6.61
CA ILE A 18 -13.14 1.87 5.98
C ILE A 18 -12.26 0.90 6.78
N ILE A 19 -11.64 -0.04 6.08
CA ILE A 19 -10.68 -1.00 6.64
C ILE A 19 -9.32 -0.73 6.00
N LEU A 20 -8.34 -0.28 6.78
CA LEU A 20 -6.94 -0.25 6.37
C LEU A 20 -6.30 -1.61 6.62
N ALA A 21 -6.10 -2.37 5.55
CA ALA A 21 -5.45 -3.67 5.59
C ALA A 21 -3.91 -3.55 5.53
N SER A 22 -3.34 -2.85 6.52
CA SER A 22 -1.89 -2.62 6.60
C SER A 22 -1.37 -2.54 8.04
N ARG A 23 -0.26 -3.25 8.31
CA ARG A 23 0.53 -3.11 9.56
C ARG A 23 1.39 -1.84 9.60
N SER A 24 1.45 -1.05 8.52
CA SER A 24 2.37 0.10 8.41
C SER A 24 1.88 1.29 9.23
N PRO A 25 2.61 1.73 10.28
CA PRO A 25 2.25 2.91 11.07
C PRO A 25 2.15 4.18 10.21
N ARG A 26 3.06 4.33 9.24
CA ARG A 26 3.06 5.46 8.30
C ARG A 26 1.80 5.53 7.44
N ARG A 27 1.20 4.38 7.08
CA ARG A 27 -0.06 4.40 6.29
C ARG A 27 -1.24 4.78 7.16
N GLN A 28 -1.24 4.33 8.42
CA GLN A 28 -2.25 4.75 9.37
C GLN A 28 -2.16 6.26 9.64
N GLU A 29 -0.95 6.80 9.79
CA GLU A 29 -0.70 8.23 9.92
C GLU A 29 -1.22 9.01 8.71
N LEU A 30 -0.84 8.61 7.49
CA LEU A 30 -1.33 9.24 6.26
C LEU A 30 -2.87 9.26 6.19
N LEU A 31 -3.55 8.14 6.48
CA LEU A 31 -5.01 8.11 6.43
C LEU A 31 -5.67 8.95 7.54
N ARG A 32 -5.04 9.04 8.73
CA ARG A 32 -5.51 9.92 9.81
C ARG A 32 -5.34 11.39 9.44
N GLU A 33 -4.22 11.76 8.82
CA GLU A 33 -3.98 13.13 8.32
C GLU A 33 -4.98 13.52 7.23
N LEU A 34 -5.46 12.55 6.44
CA LEU A 34 -6.55 12.77 5.48
C LEU A 34 -7.94 12.92 6.14
N GLY A 35 -8.08 12.68 7.46
CA GLY A 35 -9.37 12.77 8.17
C GLY A 35 -10.27 11.55 8.01
N LEU A 36 -9.74 10.40 7.58
CA LEU A 36 -10.52 9.18 7.41
C LEU A 36 -10.67 8.42 8.74
N ASN A 37 -11.90 7.96 9.01
CA ASN A 37 -12.22 7.04 10.09
C ASN A 37 -12.07 5.61 9.57
N PHE A 38 -11.14 4.82 10.13
CA PHE A 38 -10.87 3.47 9.66
C PHE A 38 -10.50 2.49 10.78
N ASP A 39 -10.81 1.22 10.54
CA ASP A 39 -10.33 0.08 11.32
C ASP A 39 -9.01 -0.45 10.72
N VAL A 40 -8.10 -0.93 11.57
CA VAL A 40 -6.91 -1.66 11.10
C VAL A 40 -7.17 -3.15 11.23
N VAL A 41 -7.35 -3.84 10.10
CA VAL A 41 -7.58 -5.29 10.06
C VAL A 41 -6.54 -5.91 9.15
N VAL A 42 -5.70 -6.82 9.67
CA VAL A 42 -4.61 -7.40 8.89
C VAL A 42 -4.84 -8.90 8.72
N ARG A 43 -4.65 -9.37 7.49
CA ARG A 43 -4.56 -10.79 7.14
C ARG A 43 -3.14 -11.10 6.69
N ASP A 44 -2.70 -12.32 6.95
CA ASP A 44 -1.46 -12.80 6.37
C ASP A 44 -1.70 -13.13 4.89
N TRP A 45 -0.68 -12.88 4.07
CA TRP A 45 -0.69 -13.16 2.64
C TRP A 45 0.69 -13.69 2.24
N SER A 46 0.75 -14.47 1.18
CA SER A 46 2.00 -15.03 0.66
C SER A 46 2.74 -13.99 -0.15
N GLU A 47 3.97 -13.61 0.22
CA GLU A 47 4.78 -12.63 -0.54
C GLU A 47 5.31 -13.15 -1.89
N ASN A 48 4.65 -14.15 -2.48
CA ASN A 48 5.00 -14.70 -3.78
C ASN A 48 4.26 -13.95 -4.89
N TYR A 49 5.01 -13.51 -5.89
CA TYR A 49 4.48 -12.92 -7.11
C TYR A 49 5.25 -13.46 -8.32
N PRO A 50 4.65 -13.46 -9.52
CA PRO A 50 5.31 -13.98 -10.71
C PRO A 50 6.65 -13.27 -10.98
N GLY A 51 7.70 -14.05 -11.24
CA GLY A 51 9.07 -13.53 -11.38
C GLY A 51 9.30 -12.64 -12.61
N TYR A 52 8.35 -12.57 -13.55
CA TYR A 52 8.41 -11.70 -14.71
C TYR A 52 7.95 -10.25 -14.43
N LEU A 53 7.27 -10.02 -13.31
CA LEU A 53 6.76 -8.69 -12.95
C LEU A 53 7.90 -7.74 -12.55
N LYS A 54 7.75 -6.45 -12.88
CA LYS A 54 8.74 -5.40 -12.60
C LYS A 54 8.13 -4.19 -11.94
N GLY A 55 8.85 -3.59 -10.99
CA GLY A 55 8.54 -2.29 -10.39
C GLY A 55 7.04 -2.10 -10.06
N LYS A 56 6.35 -1.29 -10.87
CA LYS A 56 4.92 -0.99 -10.77
C LYS A 56 4.02 -2.22 -10.75
N GLU A 57 4.34 -3.23 -11.57
CA GLU A 57 3.54 -4.44 -11.67
C GLU A 57 3.60 -5.25 -10.38
N ILE A 58 4.78 -5.30 -9.73
CA ILE A 58 4.94 -5.97 -8.43
C ILE A 58 4.10 -5.24 -7.37
N ALA A 59 4.26 -3.92 -7.23
CA ALA A 59 3.55 -3.15 -6.22
C ALA A 59 2.03 -3.26 -6.35
N LEU A 60 1.52 -3.19 -7.59
CA LEU A 60 0.10 -3.31 -7.87
C LEU A 60 -0.40 -4.74 -7.63
N TYR A 61 0.32 -5.75 -8.11
CA TYR A 61 -0.03 -7.16 -7.91
C TYR A 61 -0.16 -7.48 -6.41
N VAL A 62 0.83 -7.08 -5.62
CA VAL A 62 0.81 -7.31 -4.17
C VAL A 62 -0.34 -6.57 -3.47
N ALA A 63 -0.64 -5.33 -3.86
CA ALA A 63 -1.78 -4.61 -3.31
C ALA A 63 -3.11 -5.33 -3.61
N ILE A 64 -3.27 -5.85 -4.83
CA ILE A 64 -4.46 -6.62 -5.25
C ILE A 64 -4.55 -7.96 -4.49
N GLU A 65 -3.47 -8.72 -4.39
CA GLU A 65 -3.47 -10.01 -3.67
C GLU A 65 -3.83 -9.82 -2.19
N LYS A 66 -3.31 -8.77 -1.55
CA LYS A 66 -3.72 -8.39 -0.19
C LYS A 66 -5.22 -8.13 -0.11
N ALA A 67 -5.80 -7.42 -1.08
CA ALA A 67 -7.23 -7.11 -1.09
C ALA A 67 -8.07 -8.37 -1.35
N ALA A 68 -7.59 -9.27 -2.21
CA ALA A 68 -8.26 -10.53 -2.53
C ALA A 68 -8.53 -11.39 -1.27
N THR A 69 -7.67 -11.30 -0.25
CA THR A 69 -7.89 -11.98 1.04
C THR A 69 -9.15 -11.55 1.78
N PHE A 70 -9.76 -10.41 1.44
CA PHE A 70 -11.01 -9.91 2.02
C PHE A 70 -12.23 -10.17 1.14
N LYS A 71 -12.04 -10.61 -0.11
CA LYS A 71 -13.10 -10.66 -1.14
C LYS A 71 -14.31 -11.52 -0.76
N SER A 72 -14.12 -12.61 -0.02
CA SER A 72 -15.19 -13.51 0.39
C SER A 72 -15.99 -13.02 1.61
N GLU A 73 -15.48 -12.02 2.35
CA GLU A 73 -16.02 -11.60 3.63
C GLU A 73 -16.40 -10.12 3.68
N ILE A 74 -16.06 -9.35 2.65
CA ILE A 74 -16.40 -7.94 2.56
C ILE A 74 -17.92 -7.76 2.57
N LYS A 75 -18.41 -6.84 3.40
CA LYS A 75 -19.84 -6.56 3.58
C LYS A 75 -20.27 -5.34 2.77
N PRO A 76 -21.57 -5.20 2.47
CA PRO A 76 -22.14 -3.96 1.98
C PRO A 76 -21.69 -2.77 2.83
N ASN A 77 -21.38 -1.65 2.15
CA ASN A 77 -20.89 -0.42 2.79
C ASN A 77 -19.49 -0.52 3.42
N GLU A 78 -18.69 -1.53 3.08
CA GLU A 78 -17.27 -1.60 3.46
C GLU A 78 -16.33 -1.22 2.30
N ILE A 79 -15.24 -0.53 2.64
CA ILE A 79 -14.13 -0.23 1.74
C ILE A 79 -12.84 -0.76 2.37
N VAL A 80 -12.20 -1.72 1.71
CA VAL A 80 -10.89 -2.24 2.11
C VAL A 80 -9.80 -1.54 1.32
N ILE A 81 -8.85 -0.92 2.02
CA ILE A 81 -7.68 -0.24 1.47
C ILE A 81 -6.45 -1.10 1.72
N THR A 82 -5.81 -1.54 0.65
CA THR A 82 -4.51 -2.21 0.70
C THR A 82 -3.48 -1.41 -0.08
N ALA A 83 -2.22 -1.55 0.32
CA ALA A 83 -1.12 -0.96 -0.40
C ALA A 83 0.17 -1.76 -0.24
N ASP A 84 1.04 -1.61 -1.23
CA ASP A 84 2.40 -2.10 -1.20
C ASP A 84 3.36 -1.07 -1.75
N THR A 85 4.60 -1.08 -1.27
CA THR A 85 5.61 -0.12 -1.70
C THR A 85 6.90 -0.85 -2.00
N VAL A 86 7.36 -0.73 -3.24
CA VAL A 86 8.63 -1.30 -3.69
C VAL A 86 9.63 -0.19 -4.01
N VAL A 87 10.91 -0.47 -3.81
CA VAL A 87 11.99 0.38 -4.27
C VAL A 87 12.64 -0.28 -5.47
N TRP A 88 12.59 0.37 -6.63
CA TRP A 88 13.11 -0.14 -7.89
C TRP A 88 14.31 0.69 -8.33
N SER A 89 15.43 0.03 -8.61
CA SER A 89 16.67 0.71 -9.03
C SER A 89 17.42 -0.17 -10.03
N ASN A 90 17.82 0.42 -11.16
CA ASN A 90 18.60 -0.27 -12.20
C ASN A 90 18.01 -1.63 -12.60
N ASN A 91 16.70 -1.65 -12.88
CA ASN A 91 15.93 -2.84 -13.26
C ASN A 91 15.97 -3.97 -12.21
N ARG A 92 16.06 -3.62 -10.92
CA ARG A 92 16.06 -4.56 -9.79
C ARG A 92 15.21 -4.05 -8.63
N LEU A 93 14.56 -4.99 -7.97
CA LEU A 93 13.89 -4.76 -6.69
C LEU A 93 14.94 -4.63 -5.58
N LEU A 94 14.85 -3.56 -4.79
CA LEU A 94 15.60 -3.41 -3.55
C LEU A 94 14.71 -3.82 -2.38
N GLY A 95 14.96 -5.03 -1.87
CA GLY A 95 14.29 -5.55 -0.68
C GLY A 95 14.82 -4.95 0.62
N LYS A 96 14.26 -5.40 1.75
CA LYS A 96 14.79 -5.05 3.08
C LYS A 96 16.20 -5.61 3.24
N PRO A 97 17.15 -4.87 3.84
CA PRO A 97 18.47 -5.40 4.11
C PRO A 97 18.39 -6.56 5.11
N TYR A 98 19.16 -7.63 4.86
CA TYR A 98 19.25 -8.76 5.77
C TYR A 98 20.03 -8.41 7.05
N ASP A 99 21.08 -7.60 6.90
CA ASP A 99 21.96 -7.16 7.98
C ASP A 99 22.55 -5.77 7.70
N ARG A 100 23.39 -5.27 8.62
CA ARG A 100 24.05 -3.96 8.51
C ARG A 100 24.98 -3.86 7.30
N LYS A 101 25.68 -4.94 6.93
CA LYS A 101 26.59 -4.95 5.78
C LYS A 101 25.80 -4.85 4.48
N ASP A 102 24.67 -5.54 4.42
CA ASP A 102 23.73 -5.49 3.30
C ASP A 102 23.05 -4.13 3.17
N ALA A 103 22.67 -3.51 4.30
CA ALA A 103 22.17 -2.14 4.33
C ALA A 103 23.19 -1.16 3.73
N ARG A 104 24.47 -1.24 4.13
CA ARG A 104 25.55 -0.43 3.54
C ARG A 104 25.68 -0.67 2.04
N ARG A 105 25.60 -1.93 1.60
CA ARG A 105 25.64 -2.29 0.17
C ARG A 105 24.46 -1.67 -0.60
N ILE A 106 23.24 -1.71 -0.05
CA ILE A 106 22.04 -1.11 -0.66
C ILE A 106 22.20 0.41 -0.73
N LEU A 107 22.60 1.05 0.37
CA LEU A 107 22.80 2.50 0.43
C LEU A 107 23.88 2.98 -0.57
N CYS A 108 25.02 2.27 -0.66
CA CYS A 108 26.04 2.59 -1.66
C CYS A 108 25.54 2.45 -3.10
N LYS A 109 24.62 1.50 -3.38
CA LYS A 109 24.04 1.34 -4.73
C LYS A 109 23.13 2.51 -5.11
N ILE A 110 22.34 3.02 -4.16
CA ILE A 110 21.42 4.14 -4.43
C ILE A 110 22.09 5.52 -4.27
N SER A 111 23.25 5.60 -3.61
CA SER A 111 24.00 6.84 -3.43
C SER A 111 24.39 7.45 -4.79
N GLY A 112 24.00 8.70 -5.01
CA GLY A 112 24.27 9.42 -6.27
C GLY A 112 23.45 8.92 -7.47
N ASN A 113 22.51 7.98 -7.27
CA ASN A 113 21.69 7.40 -8.32
C ASN A 113 20.20 7.65 -8.05
N THR A 114 19.45 7.90 -9.12
CA THR A 114 17.99 7.93 -9.05
C THR A 114 17.44 6.51 -8.88
N HIS A 115 16.42 6.38 -8.05
CA HIS A 115 15.64 5.17 -7.88
C HIS A 115 14.16 5.52 -7.77
N GLU A 116 13.30 4.57 -8.07
CA GLU A 116 11.86 4.74 -8.03
C GLU A 116 11.31 4.15 -6.73
N VAL A 117 10.53 4.93 -5.98
CA VAL A 117 9.71 4.43 -4.88
C VAL A 117 8.29 4.35 -5.39
N ILE A 118 7.80 3.12 -5.55
CA ILE A 118 6.55 2.87 -6.26
C ILE A 118 5.56 2.30 -5.26
N THR A 119 4.41 2.95 -5.11
CA THR A 119 3.33 2.46 -4.25
C THR A 119 2.13 2.02 -5.10
N GLY A 120 1.77 0.75 -4.99
CA GLY A 120 0.51 0.22 -5.51
C GLY A 120 -0.56 0.34 -4.43
N ILE A 121 -1.76 0.77 -4.81
CA ILE A 121 -2.92 0.90 -3.92
C ILE A 121 -4.10 0.17 -4.57
N CYS A 122 -4.84 -0.60 -3.78
CA CYS A 122 -6.08 -1.24 -4.22
C CYS A 122 -7.20 -0.88 -3.24
N LEU A 123 -8.35 -0.50 -3.81
CA LEU A 123 -9.60 -0.31 -3.11
C LEU A 123 -10.52 -1.46 -3.50
N LEU A 124 -10.96 -2.23 -2.52
CA LEU A 124 -11.97 -3.26 -2.68
C LEU A 124 -13.24 -2.82 -1.96
N SER A 125 -14.36 -2.86 -2.66
CA SER A 125 -15.70 -2.59 -2.12
C SER A 125 -16.66 -3.64 -2.65
N SER A 126 -17.75 -3.90 -1.92
CA SER A 126 -18.76 -4.88 -2.31
C SER A 126 -19.96 -4.24 -3.03
N VAL A 127 -19.72 -3.20 -3.83
CA VAL A 127 -20.77 -2.41 -4.51
C VAL A 127 -21.83 -3.30 -5.14
#